data_AF-A0A2C9LCS1-F1
#
_entry.id   AF-A0A2C9LCS1-F1
#
_cell.length_a   1.000
_cell.length_b   1.000
_cell.length_c   1.000
_cell.angle_alpha   90.00
_cell.angle_beta   90.00
_cell.angle_gamma   90.00
#
_symmetry.space_group_name_H-M   'P 1'
#
loop_
_entity.id
_entity.type
_entity.pdbx_description
1 polymer ?
#
loop_
_entity_poly.entity_id
_entity_poly.type
_entity_poly.pdbx_seq_one_letter_code
_entity_poly.pdbx_strand_id
1 'polypeptide(L)'
;MTYHRDSHSCLILIKEKKYYEHAKKDCSTKFPGGHLVHIFHKETDNFVKRMLPNDLETAYIGLRDQVNGVYKWDDGINATYFGWSSTVHKPSGSYSYVTISTNGWKESANNFVWYFCQTSSESKAIFFVNTSTLNEELVEVDDHTKNLFSCQVFSNTSHHLELLFETEDGQTETLKILKDVQISHNMMLQCNSSGRYVCRITDTGTKDVIQLKGYIKVKCKSVYWKVSFK
;
A
#
# COMPACT_ATOMS: atom_id res chain seq x y z
N MET A 1 -6.69 -0.58 -7.43
CA MET A 1 -6.21 -1.95 -7.16
C MET A 1 -7.40 -2.81 -6.81
N THR A 2 -7.28 -4.12 -6.98
CA THR A 2 -8.31 -5.10 -6.65
C THR A 2 -7.77 -6.02 -5.56
N TYR A 3 -8.53 -6.16 -4.47
CA TYR A 3 -8.18 -7.06 -3.39
C TYR A 3 -8.33 -8.53 -3.83
N HIS A 4 -7.34 -9.35 -3.53
CA HIS A 4 -7.32 -10.77 -3.74
C HIS A 4 -7.22 -11.48 -2.38
N ARG A 5 -8.27 -12.23 -2.04
CA ARG A 5 -8.44 -12.84 -0.72
C ARG A 5 -7.37 -13.89 -0.43
N ASP A 6 -7.10 -14.80 -1.37
CA ASP A 6 -6.24 -15.97 -1.11
C ASP A 6 -4.78 -15.60 -0.87
N SER A 7 -4.31 -14.50 -1.47
CA SER A 7 -2.96 -13.97 -1.24
C SER A 7 -2.92 -12.84 -0.22
N HIS A 8 -4.05 -12.46 0.38
CA HIS A 8 -4.20 -11.29 1.24
C HIS A 8 -3.45 -10.06 0.69
N SER A 9 -3.64 -9.78 -0.59
CA SER A 9 -2.91 -8.71 -1.27
C SER A 9 -3.80 -7.92 -2.22
N CYS A 10 -3.38 -6.71 -2.53
CA CYS A 10 -4.03 -5.85 -3.51
C CYS A 10 -3.19 -5.85 -4.79
N LEU A 11 -3.81 -6.18 -5.93
CA LEU A 11 -3.15 -6.28 -7.24
C LEU A 11 -3.71 -5.27 -8.22
N ILE A 12 -2.89 -4.83 -9.19
CA ILE A 12 -3.33 -3.96 -10.29
C ILE A 12 -2.52 -4.22 -11.56
N LEU A 13 -3.21 -4.23 -12.71
CA LEU A 13 -2.57 -4.19 -14.02
C LEU A 13 -2.27 -2.74 -14.39
N ILE A 14 -1.00 -2.41 -14.61
CA ILE A 14 -0.58 -1.12 -15.12
C ILE A 14 -0.40 -1.22 -16.64
N LYS A 15 -1.22 -0.46 -17.39
CA LYS A 15 -1.23 -0.46 -18.86
C LYS A 15 -0.19 0.48 -19.50
N GLU A 16 0.62 1.15 -18.68
CA GLU A 16 1.82 1.84 -19.15
C GLU A 16 2.90 0.79 -19.45
N LYS A 17 3.54 0.84 -20.63
CA LYS A 17 4.60 -0.11 -20.96
C LYS A 17 5.92 0.33 -20.34
N LYS A 18 6.67 -0.60 -19.73
CA LYS A 18 8.00 -0.36 -19.13
C LYS A 18 8.90 -1.58 -19.33
N TYR A 19 10.22 -1.37 -19.25
CA TYR A 19 11.20 -2.44 -19.07
C TYR A 19 11.14 -3.00 -17.65
N TYR A 20 11.62 -4.23 -17.43
CA TYR A 20 11.41 -4.95 -16.17
C TYR A 20 11.86 -4.16 -14.93
N GLU A 21 13.10 -3.67 -14.89
CA GLU A 21 13.63 -2.95 -13.72
C GLU A 21 12.88 -1.63 -13.46
N HIS A 22 12.42 -0.97 -14.52
CA HIS A 22 11.59 0.22 -14.40
C HIS A 22 10.18 -0.11 -13.89
N ALA A 23 9.59 -1.22 -14.34
CA ALA A 23 8.30 -1.70 -13.84
C ALA A 23 8.37 -2.08 -12.36
N LYS A 24 9.43 -2.81 -11.95
CA LYS A 24 9.69 -3.14 -10.54
C LYS A 24 9.80 -1.88 -9.68
N LYS A 25 10.62 -0.91 -10.10
CA LYS A 25 10.77 0.36 -9.39
C LYS A 25 9.45 1.13 -9.32
N ASP A 26 8.70 1.17 -10.41
CA ASP A 26 7.41 1.86 -10.49
C ASP A 26 6.40 1.30 -9.47
N CYS A 27 6.27 -0.03 -9.35
CA CYS A 27 5.42 -0.65 -8.33
C CYS A 27 5.79 -0.20 -6.91
N SER A 28 7.09 -0.21 -6.58
CA SER A 28 7.57 0.21 -5.25
C SER A 28 7.40 1.70 -4.96
N THR A 29 7.39 2.53 -6.01
CA THR A 29 7.22 3.98 -5.90
C THR A 29 5.73 4.36 -5.79
N LYS A 30 4.86 3.70 -6.57
CA LYS A 30 3.43 3.99 -6.58
C LYS A 30 2.68 3.40 -5.40
N PHE A 31 3.14 2.25 -4.88
CA PHE A 31 2.44 1.52 -3.83
C PHE A 31 3.40 1.24 -2.68
N PRO A 32 3.07 1.64 -1.42
CA PRO A 32 3.90 1.31 -0.26
C PRO A 32 4.12 -0.19 -0.14
N GLY A 33 5.39 -0.63 -0.08
CA GLY A 33 5.74 -2.06 -0.10
C GLY A 33 5.39 -2.78 -1.40
N GLY A 34 5.09 -2.05 -2.47
CA GLY A 34 4.71 -2.59 -3.76
C GLY A 34 5.88 -3.26 -4.48
N HIS A 35 5.59 -4.35 -5.14
CA HIS A 35 6.52 -5.08 -5.98
C HIS A 35 5.79 -5.64 -7.21
N LEU A 36 6.52 -6.23 -8.15
CA LEU A 36 5.87 -6.98 -9.23
C LEU A 36 5.18 -8.21 -8.64
N VAL A 37 4.00 -8.56 -9.17
CA VAL A 37 3.17 -9.63 -8.59
C VAL A 37 3.93 -10.95 -8.44
N HIS A 38 3.76 -11.60 -7.28
CA HIS A 38 4.19 -12.97 -7.01
C HIS A 38 3.01 -13.92 -7.10
N ILE A 39 3.21 -15.08 -7.71
CA ILE A 39 2.13 -16.04 -7.96
C ILE A 39 2.53 -17.39 -7.40
N PHE A 40 2.10 -17.68 -6.18
CA PHE A 40 2.48 -18.91 -5.45
C PHE A 40 1.53 -20.08 -5.65
N HIS A 41 0.36 -19.86 -6.25
CA HIS A 41 -0.67 -20.87 -6.42
C HIS A 41 -1.64 -20.52 -7.55
N LYS A 42 -2.44 -21.51 -7.96
CA LYS A 42 -3.31 -21.48 -9.13
C LYS A 42 -4.41 -20.41 -9.05
N GLU A 43 -4.92 -20.14 -7.86
CA GLU A 43 -6.00 -19.18 -7.62
C GLU A 43 -5.52 -17.76 -7.95
N THR A 44 -4.34 -17.37 -7.45
CA THR A 44 -3.68 -16.10 -7.79
C THR A 44 -3.37 -16.01 -9.29
N ASP A 45 -2.87 -17.10 -9.90
CA ASP A 45 -2.59 -17.13 -11.35
C ASP A 45 -3.85 -16.86 -12.19
N ASN A 46 -4.94 -17.56 -11.89
CA ASN A 46 -6.23 -17.37 -12.55
C ASN A 46 -6.79 -15.96 -12.31
N PHE A 47 -6.58 -15.40 -11.13
CA PHE A 47 -6.99 -14.03 -10.83
C PHE A 47 -6.24 -13.01 -11.69
N VAL A 48 -4.90 -13.08 -11.74
CA VAL A 48 -4.06 -12.20 -12.56
C VAL A 48 -4.41 -12.33 -14.05
N LYS A 49 -4.58 -13.56 -14.56
CA LYS A 49 -4.98 -13.82 -15.95
C LYS A 49 -6.32 -13.16 -16.32
N ARG A 50 -7.31 -13.17 -15.41
CA ARG A 50 -8.62 -12.52 -15.61
C ARG A 50 -8.55 -11.00 -15.66
N MET A 51 -7.48 -10.38 -15.17
CA MET A 51 -7.29 -8.93 -15.24
C MET A 51 -6.74 -8.47 -16.59
N LEU A 52 -6.23 -9.39 -17.42
CA LEU A 52 -5.78 -9.08 -18.78
C LEU A 52 -6.99 -8.93 -19.73
N PRO A 53 -6.97 -7.94 -20.63
CA PRO A 53 -8.11 -7.66 -21.52
C PRO A 53 -8.24 -8.66 -22.68
N ASN A 54 -7.14 -9.29 -23.11
CA ASN A 54 -7.09 -10.28 -24.18
C ASN A 54 -5.77 -11.07 -24.13
N ASP A 55 -5.59 -11.98 -25.08
CA ASP A 55 -4.48 -12.91 -25.22
C ASP A 55 -3.24 -12.35 -25.94
N LEU A 56 -3.37 -11.22 -26.62
CA LEU A 56 -2.26 -10.58 -27.34
C LEU A 56 -1.33 -9.79 -26.40
N GLU A 57 -1.90 -9.24 -25.33
CA GLU A 57 -1.14 -8.42 -24.38
C GLU A 57 -0.47 -9.28 -23.31
N THR A 58 0.75 -8.91 -22.97
CA THR A 58 1.52 -9.56 -21.91
C THR A 58 1.98 -8.56 -20.89
N ALA A 59 2.16 -9.03 -19.67
CA ALA A 59 2.59 -8.20 -18.55
C ALA A 59 3.72 -8.85 -17.77
N TYR A 60 4.66 -8.06 -17.25
CA TYR A 60 5.64 -8.57 -16.31
C TYR A 60 4.98 -9.02 -14.99
N ILE A 61 5.51 -10.12 -14.48
CA ILE A 61 5.35 -10.59 -13.10
C ILE A 61 6.73 -10.56 -12.41
N GLY A 62 6.78 -10.72 -11.09
CA GLY A 62 8.02 -10.61 -10.32
C GLY A 62 8.99 -11.77 -10.46
N LEU A 63 8.75 -12.70 -11.40
CA LEU A 63 9.56 -13.90 -11.58
C LEU A 63 10.71 -13.65 -12.57
N ARG A 64 11.91 -14.10 -12.21
CA ARG A 64 13.08 -14.10 -13.10
C ARG A 64 13.79 -15.44 -13.09
N ASP A 65 14.32 -15.83 -14.24
CA ASP A 65 15.33 -16.88 -14.33
C ASP A 65 16.70 -16.28 -13.96
N GLN A 66 17.21 -16.61 -12.77
CA GLN A 66 18.51 -16.11 -12.31
C GLN A 66 19.67 -16.95 -12.82
N VAL A 67 19.49 -18.27 -12.86
CA VAL A 67 20.50 -19.24 -13.28
C VAL A 67 19.76 -20.27 -14.10
N ASN A 68 19.82 -20.16 -15.42
CA ASN A 68 19.17 -21.02 -16.43
C ASN A 68 18.35 -22.20 -15.84
N GLY A 69 17.06 -21.96 -15.63
CA GLY A 69 16.12 -22.92 -15.02
C GLY A 69 15.90 -22.77 -13.52
N VAL A 70 16.53 -21.79 -12.86
CA VAL A 70 16.33 -21.47 -11.44
C VAL A 70 15.58 -20.15 -11.33
N TYR A 71 14.27 -20.27 -11.16
CA TYR A 71 13.37 -19.14 -11.09
C TYR A 71 13.19 -18.64 -9.67
N LYS A 72 13.36 -17.33 -9.49
CA LYS A 72 13.14 -16.64 -8.22
C LYS A 72 12.24 -15.44 -8.40
N TRP A 73 11.40 -15.24 -7.40
CA TRP A 73 10.66 -14.00 -7.22
C TRP A 73 11.64 -12.86 -6.91
N ASP A 74 11.18 -11.62 -7.08
CA ASP A 74 12.04 -10.44 -6.97
C ASP A 74 12.45 -10.08 -5.53
N ASP A 75 11.92 -10.83 -4.55
CA ASP A 75 12.31 -10.92 -3.14
C ASP A 75 13.40 -11.99 -2.87
N GLY A 76 13.75 -12.80 -3.88
CA GLY A 76 14.76 -13.85 -3.81
C GLY A 76 14.24 -15.25 -3.48
N ILE A 77 12.95 -15.41 -3.19
CA ILE A 77 12.34 -16.71 -2.89
C ILE A 77 12.25 -17.57 -4.16
N ASN A 78 12.63 -18.85 -4.05
CA ASN A 78 12.51 -19.79 -5.16
C ASN A 78 11.03 -20.03 -5.50
N ALA A 79 10.69 -20.00 -6.80
CA ALA A 79 9.36 -20.34 -7.23
C ALA A 79 9.11 -21.86 -7.15
N THR A 80 7.95 -22.21 -6.59
CA THR A 80 7.47 -23.60 -6.47
C THR A 80 6.24 -23.86 -7.34
N TYR A 81 5.52 -22.82 -7.71
CA TYR A 81 4.39 -22.85 -8.64
C TYR A 81 4.79 -22.22 -9.97
N PHE A 82 4.35 -22.85 -11.07
CA PHE A 82 4.61 -22.38 -12.42
C PHE A 82 3.35 -22.45 -13.27
N GLY A 83 2.98 -21.32 -13.87
CA GLY A 83 1.84 -21.19 -14.79
C GLY A 83 2.25 -21.14 -16.27
N TRP A 84 3.33 -21.84 -16.66
CA TRP A 84 3.86 -21.85 -18.04
C TRP A 84 2.77 -22.16 -19.08
N SER A 85 2.80 -21.46 -20.22
CA SER A 85 1.85 -21.68 -21.31
C SER A 85 2.05 -23.03 -22.02
N SER A 86 3.28 -23.54 -22.02
CA SER A 86 3.62 -24.88 -22.49
C SER A 86 3.72 -25.84 -21.29
N THR A 87 3.17 -27.04 -21.44
CA THR A 87 3.34 -28.13 -20.47
C THR A 87 4.79 -28.62 -20.36
N VAL A 88 5.60 -28.37 -21.40
CA VAL A 88 7.04 -28.64 -21.40
C VAL A 88 7.76 -27.31 -21.57
N HIS A 89 7.98 -26.61 -20.46
CA HIS A 89 8.81 -25.40 -20.44
C HIS A 89 10.29 -25.78 -20.54
N LYS A 90 11.04 -25.08 -21.38
CA LYS A 90 12.49 -25.24 -21.52
C LYS A 90 13.14 -23.89 -21.21
N PRO A 91 13.97 -23.80 -20.17
CA PRO A 91 14.68 -22.57 -19.84
C PRO A 91 15.56 -22.10 -20.99
N SER A 92 15.53 -20.80 -21.26
CA SER A 92 16.37 -20.14 -22.25
C SER A 92 17.47 -19.36 -21.54
N GLY A 93 18.73 -19.72 -21.80
CA GLY A 93 19.88 -18.95 -21.32
C GLY A 93 19.95 -17.51 -21.84
N SER A 94 19.08 -17.11 -22.77
CA SER A 94 19.00 -15.74 -23.31
C SER A 94 17.87 -14.90 -22.72
N TYR A 95 16.95 -15.49 -21.94
CA TYR A 95 15.79 -14.81 -21.41
C TYR A 95 15.69 -14.96 -19.90
N SER A 96 15.77 -13.84 -19.18
CA SER A 96 15.79 -13.84 -17.71
C SER A 96 14.49 -13.37 -17.07
N TYR A 97 13.56 -12.80 -17.84
CA TYR A 97 12.33 -12.22 -17.30
C TYR A 97 11.14 -13.11 -17.65
N VAL A 98 10.07 -13.02 -16.85
CA VAL A 98 8.84 -13.76 -17.12
C VAL A 98 7.69 -12.80 -17.33
N THR A 99 6.91 -13.07 -18.37
CA THR A 99 5.68 -12.36 -18.68
C THR A 99 4.49 -13.30 -18.63
N ILE A 100 3.36 -12.80 -18.18
CA ILE A 100 2.07 -13.51 -18.14
C ILE A 100 1.17 -13.03 -19.27
N SER A 101 0.44 -13.98 -19.85
CA SER A 101 -0.69 -13.78 -20.77
C SER A 101 -1.90 -14.58 -20.28
N THR A 102 -3.06 -14.43 -20.90
CA THR A 102 -4.23 -15.28 -20.62
C THR A 102 -3.95 -16.77 -20.87
N ASN A 103 -3.03 -17.09 -21.77
CA ASN A 103 -2.63 -18.45 -22.14
C ASN A 103 -1.53 -19.05 -21.25
N GLY A 104 -1.04 -18.30 -20.26
CA GLY A 104 0.05 -18.74 -19.38
C GLY A 104 1.29 -17.87 -19.48
N TRP A 105 2.34 -18.32 -18.80
CA TRP A 105 3.59 -17.60 -18.62
C TRP A 105 4.58 -17.97 -19.71
N LYS A 106 5.47 -17.03 -20.04
CA LYS A 106 6.60 -17.26 -20.94
C LYS A 106 7.82 -16.49 -20.45
N GLU A 107 8.98 -17.06 -20.69
CA GLU A 107 10.22 -16.30 -20.62
C GLU A 107 10.25 -15.21 -21.69
N SER A 108 10.95 -14.13 -21.37
CA SER A 108 11.04 -12.94 -22.19
C SER A 108 12.41 -12.30 -22.06
N ALA A 109 12.85 -11.70 -23.17
CA ALA A 109 13.87 -10.66 -23.14
C ALA A 109 13.36 -9.45 -22.33
N ASN A 110 14.23 -8.46 -22.13
CA ASN A 110 13.83 -7.19 -21.53
C ASN A 110 13.00 -6.35 -22.54
N ASN A 111 11.74 -6.71 -22.70
CA ASN A 111 10.78 -6.05 -23.59
C ASN A 111 10.06 -4.88 -22.91
N PHE A 112 9.43 -4.04 -23.72
CA PHE A 112 8.61 -2.92 -23.27
C PHE A 112 7.13 -3.34 -23.23
N VAL A 113 6.66 -3.77 -22.06
CA VAL A 113 5.32 -4.39 -21.88
C VAL A 113 4.61 -3.85 -20.64
N TRP A 114 3.33 -4.19 -20.47
CA TRP A 114 2.58 -3.89 -19.25
C TRP A 114 3.17 -4.64 -18.04
N TYR A 115 2.64 -4.39 -16.85
CA TYR A 115 3.11 -5.06 -15.64
C TYR A 115 2.04 -5.10 -14.55
N PHE A 116 2.12 -6.11 -13.71
CA PHE A 116 1.28 -6.23 -12.53
C PHE A 116 2.04 -5.80 -11.29
N CYS A 117 1.45 -4.89 -10.52
CA CYS A 117 1.92 -4.56 -9.18
C CYS A 117 1.07 -5.30 -8.14
N GLN A 118 1.73 -5.70 -7.06
CA GLN A 118 1.13 -6.26 -5.86
C GLN A 118 1.64 -5.50 -4.64
N THR A 119 0.78 -5.30 -3.65
CA THR A 119 1.19 -4.94 -2.28
C THR A 119 0.35 -5.72 -1.27
N SER A 120 0.86 -5.87 -0.05
CA SER A 120 0.10 -6.50 1.03
C SER A 120 -1.21 -5.76 1.29
N SER A 121 -2.29 -6.51 1.54
CA SER A 121 -3.54 -5.95 2.06
C SER A 121 -3.46 -5.69 3.56
N GLU A 122 -2.47 -6.28 4.23
CA GLU A 122 -2.17 -5.99 5.63
C GLU A 122 -1.54 -4.60 5.70
N SER A 123 -2.25 -3.68 6.34
CA SER A 123 -1.72 -2.35 6.59
C SER A 123 -0.51 -2.49 7.50
N LYS A 124 0.68 -2.02 7.08
CA LYS A 124 1.90 -2.03 7.94
C LYS A 124 1.72 -1.21 9.21
N ALA A 125 0.79 -0.27 9.17
CA ALA A 125 0.40 0.56 10.30
C ALA A 125 -1.07 0.97 10.17
N ILE A 126 -1.69 1.33 11.29
CA ILE A 126 -3.05 1.86 11.36
C ILE A 126 -3.05 3.18 12.12
N PHE A 127 -3.93 4.07 11.71
CA PHE A 127 -4.20 5.33 12.40
C PHE A 127 -5.70 5.48 12.59
N PHE A 128 -6.14 5.67 13.83
CA PHE A 128 -7.55 5.76 14.16
C PHE A 128 -7.83 6.81 15.23
N VAL A 129 -9.06 7.30 15.22
CA VAL A 129 -9.65 8.10 16.29
C VAL A 129 -10.83 7.34 16.88
N ASN A 130 -10.79 7.10 18.19
CA ASN A 130 -11.72 6.22 18.91
C ASN A 130 -11.76 4.81 18.28
N THR A 131 -12.80 4.52 17.49
CA THR A 131 -13.00 3.26 16.79
C THR A 131 -12.97 3.41 15.27
N SER A 132 -12.76 4.62 14.75
CA SER A 132 -12.81 4.94 13.32
C SER A 132 -11.42 5.10 12.74
N THR A 133 -11.13 4.40 11.64
CA THR A 133 -9.86 4.53 10.90
C THR A 133 -9.79 5.89 10.21
N LEU A 134 -8.59 6.48 10.16
CA LEU A 134 -8.37 7.81 9.59
C LEU A 134 -7.68 7.79 8.23
N ASN A 135 -7.20 6.64 7.72
CA ASN A 135 -6.41 6.48 6.49
C ASN A 135 -7.06 7.10 5.21
N GLU A 136 -6.91 8.41 5.03
CA GLU A 136 -7.52 9.28 4.01
C GLU A 136 -9.04 9.46 4.13
N GLU A 137 -9.63 9.04 5.24
CA GLU A 137 -11.07 9.14 5.49
C GLU A 137 -11.44 10.41 6.27
N LEU A 138 -12.67 10.90 6.05
CA LEU A 138 -13.28 11.97 6.84
C LEU A 138 -14.07 11.37 8.00
N VAL A 139 -13.70 11.70 9.22
CA VAL A 139 -14.40 11.30 10.45
C VAL A 139 -15.04 12.53 11.10
N GLU A 140 -16.33 12.44 11.41
CA GLU A 140 -17.04 13.48 12.15
C GLU A 140 -17.08 13.15 13.64
N VAL A 141 -16.75 14.13 14.48
CA VAL A 141 -16.71 14.00 15.95
C VAL A 141 -17.41 15.17 16.60
N ASP A 142 -18.01 14.99 17.78
CA ASP A 142 -18.69 16.08 18.48
C ASP A 142 -17.70 16.98 19.24
N ASP A 143 -18.01 18.27 19.32
CA ASP A 143 -17.20 19.22 20.08
C ASP A 143 -17.16 18.89 21.58
N HIS A 144 -16.05 19.27 22.23
CA HIS A 144 -15.84 19.06 23.67
C HIS A 144 -15.90 17.58 24.11
N THR A 145 -15.78 16.64 23.17
CA THR A 145 -15.64 15.21 23.46
C THR A 145 -14.17 14.82 23.55
N LYS A 146 -13.89 13.90 24.48
CA LYS A 146 -12.56 13.30 24.61
C LYS A 146 -12.40 12.24 23.52
N ASN A 147 -11.42 12.46 22.64
CA ASN A 147 -11.12 11.59 21.52
C ASN A 147 -9.76 10.93 21.72
N LEU A 148 -9.69 9.62 21.53
CA LEU A 148 -8.47 8.84 21.62
C LEU A 148 -7.89 8.65 20.23
N PHE A 149 -6.79 9.33 19.95
CA PHE A 149 -6.00 9.11 18.75
C PHE A 149 -5.01 8.00 19.01
N SER A 150 -4.90 7.06 18.09
CA SER A 150 -3.91 6.00 18.19
C SER A 150 -3.31 5.71 16.84
N CYS A 151 -1.99 5.57 16.84
CA CYS A 151 -1.25 5.08 15.70
C CYS A 151 -0.40 3.89 16.12
N GLN A 152 -0.43 2.85 15.31
CA GLN A 152 0.23 1.58 15.59
C GLN A 152 0.94 1.09 14.33
N VAL A 153 2.14 0.56 14.50
CA VAL A 153 2.87 -0.18 13.47
C VAL A 153 2.88 -1.66 13.84
N PHE A 154 2.61 -2.53 12.86
CA PHE A 154 2.69 -3.97 13.05
C PHE A 154 4.12 -4.43 12.77
N SER A 155 4.99 -4.28 13.76
CA SER A 155 6.38 -4.70 13.70
C SER A 155 6.86 -5.22 15.06
N ASN A 156 7.92 -6.03 15.03
CA ASN A 156 8.61 -6.50 16.23
C ASN A 156 9.67 -5.50 16.72
N THR A 157 9.91 -4.40 16.00
CA THR A 157 10.89 -3.37 16.35
C THR A 157 10.23 -2.05 16.70
N SER A 158 10.85 -1.28 17.60
CA SER A 158 10.38 0.07 17.94
C SER A 158 10.64 1.05 16.80
N HIS A 159 9.68 1.94 16.53
CA HIS A 159 9.75 3.00 15.54
C HIS A 159 9.60 4.36 16.23
N HIS A 160 10.06 5.43 15.59
CA HIS A 160 9.71 6.78 16.04
C HIS A 160 8.32 7.14 15.50
N LEU A 161 7.33 7.17 16.38
CA LEU A 161 5.96 7.54 16.07
C LEU A 161 5.69 8.99 16.49
N GLU A 162 5.02 9.72 15.60
CA GLU A 162 4.63 11.11 15.81
C GLU A 162 3.17 11.29 15.40
N LEU A 163 2.37 11.82 16.33
CA LEU A 163 1.03 12.32 16.06
C LEU A 163 1.12 13.81 15.83
N LEU A 164 0.66 14.25 14.66
CA LEU A 164 0.76 15.63 14.20
C LEU A 164 -0.62 16.17 13.80
N PHE A 165 -0.82 17.47 13.98
CA PHE A 165 -1.88 18.24 13.36
C PHE A 165 -1.29 19.09 12.24
N GLU A 166 -1.89 19.07 11.05
CA GLU A 166 -1.43 19.87 9.92
C GLU A 166 -2.35 21.08 9.74
N THR A 167 -1.75 22.26 9.82
CA THR A 167 -2.43 23.54 9.68
C THR A 167 -2.79 23.83 8.23
N GLU A 168 -3.66 24.80 8.00
CA GLU A 168 -4.06 25.21 6.65
C GLU A 168 -2.88 25.70 5.80
N ASP A 169 -1.84 26.26 6.43
CA ASP A 169 -0.60 26.71 5.79
C ASP A 169 0.36 25.55 5.44
N GLY A 170 -0.03 24.29 5.72
CA GLY A 170 0.80 23.11 5.51
C GLY A 170 1.91 22.92 6.53
N GLN A 171 1.91 23.69 7.63
CA GLN A 171 2.81 23.45 8.76
C GLN A 171 2.26 22.31 9.64
N THR A 172 3.16 21.61 10.33
CA THR A 172 2.77 20.50 11.21
C THR A 172 3.10 20.82 12.66
N GLU A 173 2.09 20.76 13.52
CA GLU A 173 2.21 20.86 14.97
C GLU A 173 2.32 19.46 15.58
N THR A 174 3.29 19.24 16.47
CA THR A 174 3.46 17.94 17.12
C THR A 174 2.56 17.82 18.33
N LEU A 175 1.65 16.85 18.30
CA LEU A 175 0.72 16.56 19.40
C LEU A 175 1.34 15.57 20.39
N LYS A 176 2.03 14.54 19.88
CA LYS A 176 2.74 13.56 20.70
C LYS A 176 3.84 12.86 19.90
N ILE A 177 4.96 12.56 20.55
CA ILE A 177 6.05 11.76 19.99
C ILE A 177 6.41 10.64 20.96
N LEU A 178 6.68 9.45 20.45
CA LEU A 178 7.12 8.29 21.24
C LEU A 178 7.97 7.34 20.38
N LYS A 179 8.92 6.64 21.00
CA LYS A 179 9.62 5.52 20.38
C LYS A 179 9.03 4.20 20.89
N ASP A 180 8.19 3.56 20.09
CA ASP A 180 7.49 2.33 20.46
C ASP A 180 6.94 1.65 19.18
N VAL A 181 6.05 0.67 19.32
CA VAL A 181 5.22 0.12 18.24
C VAL A 181 3.83 0.76 18.19
N GLN A 182 3.44 1.50 19.23
CA GLN A 182 2.15 2.19 19.30
C GLN A 182 2.29 3.51 20.05
N ILE A 183 1.55 4.52 19.60
CA ILE A 183 1.35 5.78 20.29
C ILE A 183 -0.15 6.06 20.42
N SER A 184 -0.59 6.41 21.62
CA SER A 184 -1.97 6.82 21.88
C SER A 184 -2.01 8.16 22.61
N HIS A 185 -2.92 9.05 22.23
CA HIS A 185 -3.06 10.39 22.79
C HIS A 185 -4.54 10.76 22.91
N ASN A 186 -4.95 11.16 24.11
CA ASN A 186 -6.29 11.66 24.37
C ASN A 186 -6.29 13.17 24.22
N MET A 187 -7.20 13.71 23.42
CA MET A 187 -7.40 15.15 23.31
C MET A 187 -8.89 15.49 23.33
N MET A 188 -9.22 16.68 23.82
CA MET A 188 -10.56 17.23 23.73
C MET A 188 -10.60 18.16 22.53
N LEU A 189 -11.40 17.80 21.52
CA LEU A 189 -11.46 18.56 20.28
C LEU A 189 -12.41 19.76 20.41
N GLN A 190 -11.93 20.92 19.97
CA GLN A 190 -12.71 22.15 19.89
C GLN A 190 -13.14 22.40 18.44
N CYS A 191 -14.01 23.39 18.23
CA CYS A 191 -14.50 23.74 16.90
C CYS A 191 -13.40 24.03 15.87
N ASN A 192 -12.33 24.68 16.31
CA ASN A 192 -11.15 24.98 15.50
C ASN A 192 -10.17 23.82 15.36
N SER A 193 -10.45 22.65 15.96
CA SER A 193 -9.62 21.45 15.83
C SER A 193 -9.98 20.60 14.61
N SER A 194 -10.88 21.07 13.75
CA SER A 194 -11.14 20.45 12.45
C SER A 194 -9.91 20.60 11.56
N GLY A 195 -9.54 19.55 10.82
CA GLY A 195 -8.38 19.60 9.94
C GLY A 195 -7.77 18.24 9.68
N ARG A 196 -6.53 18.24 9.17
CA ARG A 196 -5.81 17.03 8.80
C ARG A 196 -4.89 16.61 9.94
N TYR A 197 -5.04 15.38 10.38
CA TYR A 197 -4.18 14.75 11.38
C TYR A 197 -3.28 13.73 10.69
N VAL A 198 -2.04 13.62 11.16
CA VAL A 198 -1.03 12.75 10.54
C VAL A 198 -0.40 11.89 11.62
N CYS A 199 -0.38 10.57 11.39
CA CYS A 199 0.59 9.70 12.03
C CYS A 199 1.82 9.55 11.13
N ARG A 200 2.97 10.00 11.61
CA ARG A 200 4.27 9.80 10.97
C ARG A 200 5.03 8.73 11.73
N ILE A 201 5.51 7.72 11.02
CA ILE A 201 6.25 6.57 11.56
C ILE A 201 7.59 6.52 10.85
N THR A 202 8.67 6.62 11.61
CA THR A 202 10.03 6.53 11.07
C THR A 202 10.69 5.25 11.57
N ASP A 203 11.09 4.39 10.63
CA ASP A 203 11.87 3.20 10.93
C ASP A 203 13.23 3.61 11.53
N THR A 204 13.60 2.99 12.63
CA THR A 204 14.80 3.39 13.37
C THR A 204 16.09 2.93 12.69
N GLY A 205 16.04 1.82 11.95
CA GLY A 205 17.14 1.22 11.20
C GLY A 205 17.26 1.75 9.78
N THR A 206 16.22 1.60 8.96
CA THR A 206 16.25 1.97 7.52
C THR A 206 16.06 3.46 7.28
N LYS A 207 15.49 4.19 8.25
CA LYS A 207 15.04 5.59 8.11
C LYS A 207 13.87 5.78 7.14
N ASP A 208 13.20 4.71 6.74
CA ASP A 208 11.98 4.81 5.94
C ASP A 208 10.87 5.49 6.74
N VAL A 209 10.06 6.30 6.05
CA VAL A 209 8.97 7.07 6.66
C VAL A 209 7.63 6.62 6.08
N ILE A 210 6.72 6.21 6.96
CA ILE A 210 5.30 5.95 6.64
C ILE A 210 4.48 7.11 7.18
N GLN A 211 3.56 7.65 6.37
CA GLN A 211 2.60 8.66 6.80
C GLN A 211 1.17 8.16 6.57
N LEU A 212 0.38 8.10 7.64
CA LEU A 212 -1.06 7.88 7.59
C LEU A 212 -1.73 9.21 7.91
N LYS A 213 -2.62 9.68 7.03
CA LYS A 213 -3.28 10.98 7.16
C LYS A 213 -4.77 10.77 7.26
N GLY A 214 -5.49 11.62 7.98
CA GLY A 214 -6.95 11.61 8.01
C GLY A 214 -7.55 12.97 8.32
N TYR A 215 -8.82 13.12 7.99
CA TYR A 215 -9.53 14.38 8.14
C TYR A 215 -10.55 14.26 9.27
N ILE A 216 -10.51 15.20 10.20
CA ILE A 216 -11.52 15.30 11.25
C ILE A 216 -12.32 16.57 11.05
N LYS A 217 -13.65 16.41 11.11
CA LYS A 217 -14.60 17.52 11.14
C LYS A 217 -15.32 17.53 12.47
N VAL A 218 -15.08 18.57 13.26
CA VAL A 218 -15.71 18.74 14.57
C VAL A 218 -17.10 19.36 14.39
N LYS A 219 -18.12 18.67 14.91
CA LYS A 219 -19.51 19.14 14.94
C LYS A 219 -19.69 20.10 16.10
N CYS A 220 -19.71 21.38 15.77
CA CYS A 220 -19.97 22.46 16.72
C CYS A 220 -21.46 22.58 17.02
N LYS A 221 -21.82 22.62 18.30
CA LYS A 221 -23.15 23.06 18.70
C LYS A 221 -23.28 24.57 18.44
N SER A 222 -24.18 24.93 17.53
CA SER A 222 -24.60 26.31 17.31
C SER A 222 -25.21 26.87 18.61
N VAL A 223 -24.52 27.80 19.26
CA VAL A 223 -25.16 28.73 20.20
C VAL A 223 -25.62 29.92 19.37
N TYR A 224 -26.87 29.88 18.90
CA TYR A 224 -27.47 30.97 18.13
C TYR A 224 -27.27 32.31 18.88
N TRP A 225 -26.62 33.27 18.23
CA TRP A 225 -26.74 34.68 18.61
C TRP A 225 -28.21 35.09 18.45
N LYS A 226 -28.96 35.16 19.56
CA LYS A 226 -30.21 35.92 19.59
C LYS A 226 -29.86 37.40 19.44
N VAL A 227 -29.80 37.88 18.21
CA VAL A 227 -29.87 39.33 17.94
C VAL A 227 -31.27 39.77 18.36
N SER A 228 -31.37 40.30 19.58
CA SER A 228 -32.60 40.92 20.06
C SER A 228 -32.66 42.32 19.47
N PHE A 229 -33.38 42.48 18.37
CA PHE A 229 -33.82 43.81 17.95
C PHE A 229 -34.91 44.27 18.92
N LYS A 230 -34.60 45.30 19.70
CA LYS A 230 -35.59 46.13 20.41
C LYS A 230 -36.14 47.18 19.46
#